data_AF-A0A9P7JPW4-F1
#
_entry.id   AF-A0A9P7JPW4-F1
#
_cell.length_a   1.000
_cell.length_b   1.000
_cell.length_c   1.000
_cell.angle_alpha   90.00
_cell.angle_beta   90.00
_cell.angle_gamma   90.00
#
_symmetry.space_group_name_H-M   'P 1'
#
loop_
_entity.id
_entity.type
_entity.pdbx_description
1 polymer ?
#
loop_
_entity_poly.entity_id
_entity_poly.type
_entity_poly.pdbx_seq_one_letter_code
_entity_poly.pdbx_strand_id
1 'polypeptide(L)'
;TDWKSSLFYRPPTVDGMKELNTLIACPQELTRITGSEPRWTSALLSLQAHGSHNDGGHLETNDGFHTFTDLHYRTGFSKVQKATQDNRLNNWGSRITHTDNILNCIFDLCTILDRLTGGSTIVLHHPGATSPNADVVPESLKAEVYINPRVLAKHQELHPVLAQITQTFIADYATPLAHAFAVTRSRKWGKSNTQQTPLKGKATPSKGKEKIETILPLVPSPVSPNSAHFVFHGHPAGSL
;
A
#
# COMPACT_ATOMS: atom_id res chain seq x y z
N THR A 1 -34.49 -8.06 8.69
CA THR A 1 -34.40 -6.97 7.70
C THR A 1 -33.30 -7.32 6.72
N ASP A 2 -33.54 -7.27 5.41
CA ASP A 2 -32.50 -7.57 4.42
C ASP A 2 -31.36 -6.54 4.54
N TRP A 3 -30.11 -6.97 4.65
CA TRP A 3 -28.96 -6.07 4.70
C TRP A 3 -28.96 -5.12 3.50
N LYS A 4 -29.34 -5.62 2.32
CA LYS A 4 -29.41 -4.84 1.06
C LYS A 4 -30.49 -3.75 1.09
N SER A 5 -31.47 -3.84 1.99
CA SER A 5 -32.48 -2.80 2.17
C SER A 5 -32.15 -1.83 3.29
N SER A 6 -31.01 -2.00 3.98
CA SER A 6 -30.55 -1.04 4.99
C SER A 6 -30.02 0.25 4.35
N LEU A 7 -30.18 1.38 5.04
CA LEU A 7 -29.59 2.67 4.65
C LEU A 7 -28.05 2.66 4.63
N PHE A 8 -27.44 1.65 5.24
CA PHE A 8 -26.00 1.44 5.32
C PHE A 8 -25.47 0.56 4.19
N TYR A 9 -26.34 -0.13 3.46
CA TYR A 9 -25.90 -0.90 2.30
C TYR A 9 -25.35 0.03 1.23
N ARG A 10 -24.16 -0.31 0.74
CA ARG A 10 -23.57 0.32 -0.44
C ARG A 10 -23.17 -0.77 -1.42
N PRO A 11 -23.40 -0.56 -2.73
CA PRO A 11 -22.78 -1.42 -3.72
C PRO A 11 -21.26 -1.31 -3.57
N PRO A 12 -20.50 -2.40 -3.79
CA PRO A 12 -19.05 -2.34 -3.70
C PRO A 12 -18.45 -1.31 -4.65
N THR A 13 -17.53 -0.49 -4.16
CA THR A 13 -16.87 0.59 -4.89
C THR A 13 -15.35 0.47 -4.78
N VAL A 14 -14.64 1.03 -5.76
CA VAL A 14 -13.17 1.22 -5.71
C VAL A 14 -12.77 2.47 -4.94
N ASP A 15 -13.70 3.39 -4.69
CA ASP A 15 -13.50 4.62 -3.94
C ASP A 15 -14.16 4.51 -2.56
N GLY A 16 -13.69 3.54 -1.77
CA GLY A 16 -14.25 3.22 -0.46
C GLY A 16 -14.21 4.40 0.51
N MET A 17 -13.20 5.26 0.41
CA MET A 17 -13.10 6.46 1.27
C MET A 17 -14.18 7.48 0.97
N LYS A 18 -14.49 7.71 -0.31
CA LYS A 18 -15.58 8.61 -0.67
C LYS A 18 -16.90 8.10 -0.11
N GLU A 19 -17.19 6.80 -0.27
CA GLU A 19 -18.41 6.20 0.29
C GLU A 19 -18.46 6.23 1.82
N LEU A 20 -17.33 6.02 2.51
CA LEU A 20 -17.29 6.18 3.96
C LEU A 20 -17.58 7.62 4.39
N ASN A 21 -17.05 8.60 3.67
CA ASN A 21 -17.35 10.01 3.92
C ASN A 21 -18.82 10.38 3.64
N THR A 22 -19.49 9.74 2.68
CA THR A 22 -20.94 9.96 2.46
C THR A 22 -21.79 9.33 3.57
N LEU A 23 -21.34 8.22 4.14
CA LEU A 23 -22.01 7.54 5.25
C LEU A 23 -21.80 8.26 6.59
N ILE A 24 -20.58 8.72 6.83
CA ILE A 24 -20.17 9.33 8.10
C ILE A 24 -19.42 10.63 7.76
N ALA A 25 -20.18 11.71 7.64
CA ALA A 25 -19.64 13.03 7.35
C ALA A 25 -18.77 13.55 8.50
N CYS A 26 -17.75 14.33 8.16
CA CYS A 26 -16.92 15.02 9.15
C CYS A 26 -17.79 15.97 9.98
N PRO A 27 -17.82 15.85 11.33
CA PRO A 27 -18.53 16.78 12.19
C PRO A 27 -18.11 18.24 11.93
N GLN A 28 -19.07 19.15 11.90
CA GLN A 28 -18.81 20.57 11.58
C GLN A 28 -17.81 21.20 12.56
N GLU A 29 -17.81 20.76 13.81
CA GLU A 29 -16.89 21.19 14.85
C GLU A 29 -15.43 20.89 14.48
N LEU A 30 -15.18 19.74 13.84
CA LEU A 30 -13.84 19.33 13.41
C LEU A 30 -13.38 20.08 12.18
N THR A 31 -14.30 20.56 11.32
CA THR A 31 -13.92 21.27 10.08
C THR A 31 -13.09 22.53 10.32
N ARG A 32 -13.20 23.14 11.52
CA ARG A 32 -12.43 24.32 11.94
C ARG A 32 -10.98 24.01 12.31
N ILE A 33 -10.63 22.73 12.46
CA ILE A 33 -9.27 22.30 12.82
C ILE A 33 -8.42 22.24 11.54
N THR A 34 -7.22 22.85 11.57
CA THR A 34 -6.27 22.75 10.46
C THR A 34 -5.92 21.29 10.16
N GLY A 35 -6.11 20.88 8.90
CA GLY A 35 -5.92 19.49 8.48
C GLY A 35 -7.02 18.54 8.96
N SER A 36 -8.25 19.04 9.12
CA SER A 36 -9.42 18.25 9.53
C SER A 36 -9.73 17.09 8.58
N GLU A 37 -9.63 17.31 7.27
CA GLU A 37 -9.91 16.29 6.25
C GLU A 37 -9.00 15.05 6.33
N PRO A 38 -7.65 15.16 6.34
CA PRO A 38 -6.79 13.99 6.50
C PRO A 38 -6.95 13.32 7.87
N ARG A 39 -7.18 14.10 8.94
CA ARG A 39 -7.46 13.54 10.28
C ARG A 39 -8.75 12.72 10.30
N TRP A 40 -9.80 13.24 9.66
CA TRP A 40 -11.08 12.54 9.54
C TRP A 40 -10.94 11.27 8.71
N THR A 41 -10.16 11.33 7.62
CA THR A 41 -9.81 10.15 6.82
C THR A 41 -9.16 9.06 7.67
N SER A 42 -8.17 9.41 8.51
CA SER A 42 -7.53 8.44 9.42
C SER A 42 -8.51 7.87 10.45
N ALA A 43 -9.45 8.66 10.96
CA ALA A 43 -10.49 8.21 11.87
C ALA A 43 -11.43 7.18 11.20
N LEU A 44 -11.89 7.48 9.99
CA LEU A 44 -12.73 6.55 9.21
C LEU A 44 -11.99 5.25 8.87
N LEU A 45 -10.70 5.34 8.51
CA LEU A 45 -9.86 4.16 8.27
C LEU A 45 -9.71 3.31 9.53
N SER A 46 -9.48 3.94 10.68
CA SER A 46 -9.36 3.24 11.96
C SER A 46 -10.67 2.53 12.32
N LEU A 47 -11.81 3.18 12.06
CA LEU A 47 -13.12 2.57 12.25
C LEU A 47 -13.32 1.37 11.31
N GLN A 48 -12.95 1.50 10.03
CA GLN A 48 -13.07 0.44 9.04
C GLN A 48 -12.16 -0.76 9.34
N ALA A 49 -10.93 -0.51 9.77
CA ALA A 49 -9.91 -1.53 10.01
C ALA A 49 -10.03 -2.19 11.40
N HIS A 50 -10.93 -1.71 12.26
CA HIS A 50 -11.07 -2.22 13.60
C HIS A 50 -11.37 -3.72 13.58
N GLY A 51 -10.53 -4.49 14.29
CA GLY A 51 -10.65 -5.95 14.39
C GLY A 51 -10.14 -6.73 13.18
N SER A 52 -9.77 -6.09 12.05
CA SER A 52 -9.35 -6.82 10.83
C SER A 52 -8.11 -7.70 11.02
N HIS A 53 -7.22 -7.39 11.97
CA HIS A 53 -6.07 -8.25 12.26
C HIS A 53 -6.43 -9.52 13.05
N ASN A 54 -7.64 -9.59 13.63
CA ASN A 54 -8.13 -10.71 14.45
C ASN A 54 -9.50 -11.22 13.97
N ASP A 55 -9.85 -11.03 12.69
CA ASP A 55 -11.16 -11.40 12.16
C ASP A 55 -11.31 -12.91 11.87
N GLY A 56 -10.22 -13.68 11.95
CA GLY A 56 -10.19 -15.12 11.69
C GLY A 56 -10.29 -15.51 10.22
N GLY A 57 -10.53 -14.55 9.32
CA GLY A 57 -10.80 -14.79 7.89
C GLY A 57 -9.54 -14.89 7.02
N HIS A 58 -8.35 -14.66 7.59
CA HIS A 58 -7.07 -14.60 6.84
C HIS A 58 -6.74 -15.87 6.06
N LEU A 59 -7.27 -17.03 6.46
CA LEU A 59 -7.02 -18.33 5.82
C LEU A 59 -8.21 -18.81 4.96
N GLU A 60 -9.36 -18.13 5.00
CA GLU A 60 -10.61 -18.60 4.41
C GLU A 60 -10.74 -18.31 2.91
N THR A 61 -9.72 -17.73 2.28
CA THR A 61 -9.77 -17.34 0.87
C THR A 61 -9.44 -18.51 -0.05
N ASN A 62 -10.45 -19.05 -0.74
CA ASN A 62 -10.32 -20.21 -1.64
C ASN A 62 -9.45 -19.98 -2.89
N ASP A 63 -9.14 -18.72 -3.24
CA ASP A 63 -8.50 -18.43 -4.53
C ASP A 63 -7.51 -17.25 -4.49
N GLY A 64 -6.78 -17.13 -3.38
CA GLY A 64 -5.49 -16.42 -3.30
C GLY A 64 -5.54 -14.91 -3.09
N PHE A 65 -6.73 -14.31 -2.99
CA PHE A 65 -6.91 -12.90 -2.62
C PHE A 65 -7.97 -12.77 -1.52
N HIS A 66 -7.73 -11.87 -0.56
CA HIS A 66 -8.75 -11.48 0.41
C HIS A 66 -9.95 -10.85 -0.30
N THR A 67 -11.16 -11.00 0.25
CA THR A 67 -12.36 -10.38 -0.35
C THR A 67 -12.20 -8.87 -0.50
N PHE A 68 -11.52 -8.19 0.43
CA PHE A 68 -11.14 -6.78 0.28
C PHE A 68 -10.23 -6.54 -0.93
N THR A 69 -9.24 -7.41 -1.18
CA THR A 69 -8.37 -7.33 -2.36
C THR A 69 -9.15 -7.57 -3.65
N ASP A 70 -10.03 -8.57 -3.68
CA ASP A 70 -10.88 -8.81 -4.86
C ASP A 70 -11.86 -7.64 -5.09
N LEU A 71 -12.42 -7.03 -4.04
CA LEU A 71 -13.23 -5.81 -4.15
C LEU A 71 -12.42 -4.56 -4.54
N HIS A 72 -11.17 -4.49 -4.11
CA HIS A 72 -10.24 -3.41 -4.43
C HIS A 72 -9.74 -3.51 -5.88
N TYR A 73 -9.45 -4.71 -6.38
CA TYR A 73 -8.94 -4.90 -7.74
C TYR A 73 -10.03 -5.15 -8.78
N ARG A 74 -11.17 -5.76 -8.41
CA ARG A 74 -12.37 -5.69 -9.24
C ARG A 74 -12.84 -4.25 -9.20
N THR A 75 -12.88 -3.61 -10.37
CA THR A 75 -13.84 -2.53 -10.59
C THR A 75 -15.18 -3.02 -10.03
N GLY A 76 -15.72 -2.31 -9.03
CA GLY A 76 -16.79 -2.78 -8.14
C GLY A 76 -17.88 -3.63 -8.78
N PHE A 77 -18.50 -4.52 -8.00
CA PHE A 77 -19.59 -5.41 -8.41
C PHE A 77 -20.67 -4.69 -9.24
N SER A 78 -20.46 -4.67 -10.54
CA SER A 78 -21.38 -4.20 -11.56
C SER A 78 -20.84 -4.81 -12.84
N LYS A 79 -21.72 -5.50 -13.57
CA LYS A 79 -21.48 -6.12 -14.87
C LYS A 79 -20.40 -5.41 -15.67
N VAL A 80 -19.56 -6.19 -16.36
CA VAL A 80 -18.53 -5.78 -17.33
C VAL A 80 -19.08 -4.78 -18.35
N GLN A 81 -19.27 -3.52 -17.95
CA GLN A 81 -19.24 -2.39 -18.83
C GLN A 81 -17.77 -2.05 -18.96
N LYS A 82 -17.28 -2.03 -20.20
CA LYS A 82 -15.92 -1.55 -20.49
C LYS A 82 -15.82 -0.13 -19.96
N ALA A 83 -15.19 0.04 -18.80
CA ALA A 83 -14.84 1.35 -18.29
C ALA A 83 -13.98 2.06 -19.35
N THR A 84 -14.26 3.35 -19.59
CA THR A 84 -13.41 4.19 -20.43
C THR A 84 -11.98 4.18 -19.90
N GLN A 85 -11.00 4.57 -20.73
CA GLN A 85 -9.62 4.71 -20.26
C GLN A 85 -9.55 5.63 -19.05
N ASP A 86 -10.18 6.79 -19.09
CA ASP A 86 -10.18 7.76 -17.99
C ASP A 86 -10.77 7.19 -16.71
N ASN A 87 -11.89 6.45 -16.79
CA ASN A 87 -12.47 5.80 -15.61
C ASN A 87 -11.51 4.76 -15.01
N ARG A 88 -10.75 4.03 -15.84
CA ARG A 88 -9.74 3.09 -15.35
C ARG A 88 -8.59 3.81 -14.66
N LEU A 89 -8.12 4.93 -15.20
CA LEU A 89 -7.05 5.75 -14.61
C LEU A 89 -7.51 6.37 -13.28
N ASN A 90 -8.74 6.91 -13.23
CA ASN A 90 -9.33 7.45 -12.01
C ASN A 90 -9.47 6.38 -10.93
N ASN A 91 -10.03 5.21 -11.28
CA ASN A 91 -10.15 4.09 -10.36
C ASN A 91 -8.78 3.60 -9.86
N TRP A 92 -7.75 3.63 -10.71
CA TRP A 92 -6.38 3.34 -10.30
C TRP A 92 -5.84 4.40 -9.32
N GLY A 93 -6.04 5.68 -9.61
CA GLY A 93 -5.68 6.79 -8.72
C GLY A 93 -6.33 6.67 -7.35
N SER A 94 -7.66 6.50 -7.28
CA SER A 94 -8.41 6.35 -6.02
C SER A 94 -7.90 5.17 -5.18
N ARG A 95 -7.54 4.06 -5.83
CA ARG A 95 -6.99 2.88 -5.14
C ARG A 95 -5.65 3.16 -4.49
N ILE A 96 -4.75 3.80 -5.24
CA ILE A 96 -3.44 4.17 -4.70
C ILE A 96 -3.60 5.17 -3.55
N THR A 97 -4.45 6.18 -3.71
CA THR A 97 -4.75 7.13 -2.64
C THR A 97 -5.27 6.42 -1.40
N HIS A 98 -6.16 5.43 -1.55
CA HIS A 98 -6.66 4.66 -0.41
C HIS A 98 -5.57 3.85 0.29
N THR A 99 -4.72 3.13 -0.45
CA THR A 99 -3.61 2.37 0.15
C THR A 99 -2.56 3.29 0.79
N ASP A 100 -2.27 4.43 0.17
CA ASP A 100 -1.36 5.44 0.73
C ASP A 100 -1.92 6.00 2.04
N ASN A 101 -3.23 6.26 2.11
CA ASN A 101 -3.88 6.72 3.35
C ASN A 101 -3.83 5.67 4.47
N ILE A 102 -4.00 4.38 4.15
CA ILE A 102 -3.84 3.28 5.12
C ILE A 102 -2.40 3.26 5.63
N LEU A 103 -1.42 3.29 4.73
CA LEU A 103 -0.01 3.23 5.09
C LEU A 103 0.42 4.44 5.95
N ASN A 104 0.00 5.64 5.57
CA ASN A 104 0.24 6.85 6.38
C ASN A 104 -0.41 6.74 7.76
N CYS A 105 -1.63 6.20 7.86
CA CYS A 105 -2.29 5.97 9.13
C CYS A 105 -1.50 4.98 10.01
N ILE A 106 -0.96 3.90 9.42
CA ILE A 106 -0.07 2.96 10.13
C ILE A 106 1.17 3.70 10.65
N PHE A 107 1.82 4.51 9.83
CA PHE A 107 3.03 5.25 10.22
C PHE A 107 2.76 6.28 11.32
N ASP A 108 1.61 6.97 11.27
CA ASP A 108 1.18 7.88 12.33
C ASP A 108 0.96 7.14 13.66
N LEU A 109 0.29 5.98 13.62
CA LEU A 109 0.06 5.14 14.79
C LEU A 109 1.36 4.59 15.38
N CYS A 110 2.28 4.09 14.56
CA CYS A 110 3.62 3.66 14.99
C CYS A 110 4.39 4.84 15.61
N THR A 111 4.30 6.03 15.03
CA THR A 111 4.95 7.23 15.57
C THR A 111 4.44 7.61 16.94
N ILE A 112 3.11 7.57 17.13
CA ILE A 112 2.51 7.85 18.44
C ILE A 112 2.92 6.77 19.44
N LEU A 113 2.89 5.49 19.05
CA LEU A 113 3.30 4.38 19.91
C LEU A 113 4.74 4.53 20.39
N ASP A 114 5.68 4.78 19.47
CA ASP A 114 7.10 4.97 19.79
C ASP A 114 7.31 6.18 20.71
N ARG A 115 6.58 7.29 20.47
CA ARG A 115 6.67 8.49 21.31
C ARG A 115 6.11 8.29 22.71
N LEU A 116 5.00 7.56 22.85
CA LEU A 116 4.35 7.33 24.14
C LEU A 116 5.10 6.31 24.99
N THR A 117 5.71 5.31 24.36
CA THR A 117 6.36 4.20 25.07
C THR A 117 7.88 4.38 25.21
N GLY A 118 8.48 5.27 24.41
CA GLY A 118 9.93 5.36 24.26
C GLY A 118 10.54 4.18 23.47
N GLY A 119 9.70 3.31 22.90
CA GLY A 119 10.11 2.19 22.05
C GLY A 119 10.55 2.61 20.65
N SER A 120 10.81 1.60 19.82
CA SER A 120 11.12 1.77 18.40
C SER A 120 10.43 0.69 17.59
N THR A 121 9.70 1.11 16.56
CA THR A 121 9.00 0.22 15.63
C THR A 121 9.66 0.27 14.25
N ILE A 122 9.66 -0.86 13.55
CA ILE A 122 9.99 -0.94 12.12
C ILE A 122 8.78 -1.55 11.42
N VAL A 123 8.30 -0.90 10.35
CA VAL A 123 7.26 -1.47 9.47
C VAL A 123 7.86 -1.62 8.09
N LEU A 124 7.72 -2.81 7.50
CA LEU A 124 8.14 -3.10 6.14
C LEU A 124 6.88 -3.44 5.33
N HIS A 125 6.58 -2.63 4.33
CA HIS A 125 5.42 -2.85 3.48
C HIS A 125 5.83 -2.94 2.01
N HIS A 126 5.44 -4.03 1.34
CA HIS A 126 5.51 -4.15 -0.10
C HIS A 126 4.10 -3.97 -0.68
N PRO A 127 3.88 -3.07 -1.65
CA PRO A 127 2.55 -2.80 -2.21
C PRO A 127 1.94 -3.98 -3.01
N GLY A 128 2.68 -5.08 -3.21
CA GLY A 128 2.22 -6.31 -3.87
C GLY A 128 2.09 -6.22 -5.40
N ALA A 129 1.71 -5.05 -5.91
CA ALA A 129 1.53 -4.81 -7.34
C ALA A 129 2.84 -4.41 -8.03
N THR A 130 3.26 -5.22 -9.00
CA THR A 130 4.34 -4.88 -9.93
C THR A 130 3.80 -4.19 -11.18
N SER A 131 4.68 -3.45 -11.88
CA SER A 131 4.33 -2.93 -13.20
C SER A 131 3.97 -4.06 -14.16
N PRO A 132 3.00 -3.89 -15.06
CA PRO A 132 2.68 -4.90 -16.07
C PRO A 132 3.93 -5.29 -16.87
N ASN A 133 4.15 -6.60 -17.04
CA ASN A 133 5.30 -7.18 -17.73
C ASN A 133 6.67 -6.86 -17.11
N ALA A 134 6.72 -6.34 -15.89
CA ALA A 134 7.98 -6.22 -15.17
C ALA A 134 8.46 -7.59 -14.71
N ASP A 135 9.77 -7.83 -14.82
CA ASP A 135 10.40 -8.95 -14.16
C ASP A 135 10.22 -8.79 -12.65
N VAL A 136 9.79 -9.86 -11.99
CA VAL A 136 9.66 -9.91 -10.53
C VAL A 136 10.99 -10.42 -9.99
N VAL A 137 11.88 -9.49 -9.68
CA VAL A 137 13.22 -9.74 -9.16
C VAL A 137 13.51 -8.73 -8.06
N PRO A 138 14.33 -9.03 -7.04
CA PRO A 138 14.53 -8.15 -5.90
C PRO A 138 14.87 -6.70 -6.29
N GLU A 139 15.75 -6.51 -7.27
CA GLU A 139 16.18 -5.20 -7.77
C GLU A 139 15.08 -4.40 -8.48
N SER A 140 14.03 -5.07 -8.93
CA SER A 140 12.86 -4.41 -9.49
C SER A 140 11.85 -4.03 -8.42
N LEU A 141 11.99 -4.52 -7.18
CA LEU A 141 11.06 -4.31 -6.06
C LEU A 141 11.49 -3.19 -5.12
N LYS A 142 10.52 -2.75 -4.30
CA LYS A 142 10.72 -1.78 -3.23
C LYS A 142 9.91 -2.16 -1.99
N ALA A 143 10.37 -1.65 -0.85
CA ALA A 143 9.65 -1.63 0.41
C ALA A 143 9.43 -0.18 0.85
N GLU A 144 8.19 0.12 1.24
CA GLU A 144 7.82 1.32 1.99
C GLU A 144 8.10 1.02 3.47
N VAL A 145 8.99 1.80 4.08
CA VAL A 145 9.53 1.48 5.40
C VAL A 145 9.26 2.61 6.39
N TYR A 146 8.71 2.26 7.55
CA TYR A 146 8.69 3.12 8.73
C TYR A 146 9.92 2.86 9.58
N ILE A 147 10.67 3.91 9.91
CA ILE A 147 11.74 3.87 10.91
C ILE A 147 11.75 5.19 11.69
N ASN A 148 11.88 5.13 13.01
CA ASN A 148 12.03 6.32 13.83
C ASN A 148 13.32 7.10 13.46
N PRO A 149 13.22 8.34 12.94
CA PRO A 149 14.40 9.09 12.49
C PRO A 149 15.42 9.37 13.61
N ARG A 150 14.96 9.44 14.87
CA ARG A 150 15.85 9.63 16.02
C ARG A 150 16.75 8.43 16.24
N VAL A 151 16.27 7.22 15.96
CA VAL A 151 17.08 5.99 16.06
C VAL A 151 18.15 6.00 14.98
N LEU A 152 17.78 6.29 13.72
CA LEU A 152 18.74 6.40 12.62
C LEU A 152 19.82 7.45 12.86
N ALA A 153 19.46 8.61 13.42
CA ALA A 153 20.40 9.68 13.69
C ALA A 153 21.39 9.35 14.82
N LYS A 154 20.95 8.60 15.83
CA LYS A 154 21.76 8.30 17.02
C LYS A 154 22.56 7.00 16.91
N HIS A 155 22.08 6.06 16.11
CA HIS A 155 22.59 4.70 16.03
C HIS A 155 22.97 4.35 14.58
N GLN A 156 24.03 4.98 14.08
CA GLN A 156 24.51 4.75 12.71
C GLN A 156 25.00 3.32 12.50
N GLU A 157 25.43 2.64 13.56
CA GLU A 157 25.79 1.23 13.58
C GLU A 157 24.63 0.30 13.17
N LEU A 158 23.39 0.76 13.28
CA LEU A 158 22.21 -0.01 12.87
C LEU A 158 21.92 0.11 11.37
N HIS A 159 22.54 1.04 10.64
CA HIS A 159 22.25 1.26 9.22
C HIS A 159 22.49 0.00 8.37
N PRO A 160 23.63 -0.73 8.50
CA PRO A 160 23.82 -1.97 7.77
C PRO A 160 22.80 -3.06 8.15
N VAL A 161 22.42 -3.13 9.43
CA VAL A 161 21.43 -4.10 9.93
C VAL A 161 20.05 -3.82 9.32
N LEU A 162 19.63 -2.56 9.27
CA LEU A 162 18.36 -2.14 8.67
C LEU A 162 18.34 -2.39 7.16
N ALA A 163 19.44 -2.11 6.47
CA ALA A 163 19.60 -2.42 5.06
C ALA A 163 19.47 -3.93 4.82
N GLN A 164 20.10 -4.75 5.67
CA GLN A 164 20.04 -6.22 5.57
C GLN A 164 18.63 -6.76 5.84
N ILE A 165 17.97 -6.31 6.92
CA ILE A 165 16.59 -6.70 7.22
C ILE A 165 15.67 -6.36 6.05
N THR A 166 15.80 -5.15 5.49
CA THR A 166 14.96 -4.70 4.40
C THR A 166 15.25 -5.47 3.11
N GLN A 167 16.51 -5.74 2.81
CA GLN A 167 16.90 -6.55 1.66
C GLN A 167 16.40 -8.00 1.78
N THR A 168 16.53 -8.62 2.96
CA THR A 168 15.96 -9.94 3.25
C THR A 168 14.44 -9.93 3.08
N PHE A 169 13.76 -8.91 3.59
CA PHE A 169 12.31 -8.74 3.38
C PHE A 169 11.97 -8.64 1.89
N ILE A 170 12.71 -7.87 1.09
CA ILE A 170 12.43 -7.73 -0.34
C ILE A 170 12.69 -9.04 -1.08
N ALA A 171 13.86 -9.65 -0.87
CA ALA A 171 14.30 -10.84 -1.60
C ALA A 171 13.51 -12.09 -1.19
N ASP A 172 13.37 -12.34 0.11
CA ASP A 172 12.89 -13.64 0.61
C ASP A 172 11.39 -13.62 0.93
N TYR A 173 10.82 -12.45 1.21
CA TYR A 173 9.39 -12.32 1.54
C TYR A 173 8.58 -11.67 0.41
N ALA A 174 8.97 -10.47 -0.03
CA ALA A 174 8.18 -9.72 -1.02
C ALA A 174 8.24 -10.33 -2.42
N THR A 175 9.40 -10.84 -2.84
CA THR A 175 9.59 -11.40 -4.20
C THR A 175 8.69 -12.61 -4.46
N PRO A 176 8.65 -13.65 -3.61
CA PRO A 176 7.70 -14.76 -3.79
C PRO A 176 6.24 -14.32 -3.79
N LEU A 177 5.87 -13.36 -2.92
CA LEU A 177 4.51 -12.82 -2.87
C LEU A 177 4.14 -12.05 -4.14
N ALA A 178 5.05 -11.25 -4.68
CA ALA A 178 4.86 -10.54 -5.94
C ALA A 178 4.69 -11.50 -7.12
N HIS A 179 5.43 -12.63 -7.13
CA HIS A 179 5.22 -13.70 -8.11
C HIS A 179 3.83 -14.33 -7.98
N ALA A 180 3.44 -14.72 -6.76
CA ALA A 180 2.14 -15.29 -6.49
C ALA A 180 1.01 -14.33 -6.91
N PHE A 181 1.16 -13.04 -6.58
CA PHE A 181 0.23 -11.98 -6.98
C PHE A 181 0.12 -11.90 -8.51
N ALA A 182 1.24 -11.84 -9.23
CA ALA A 182 1.26 -11.74 -10.70
C ALA A 182 0.60 -12.96 -11.38
N VAL A 183 0.84 -14.17 -10.85
CA VAL A 183 0.20 -15.41 -11.35
C VAL A 183 -1.31 -15.38 -11.10
N THR A 184 -1.74 -15.08 -9.88
CA THR A 184 -3.17 -15.03 -9.51
C THR A 184 -3.91 -13.96 -10.29
N ARG A 185 -3.32 -12.76 -10.44
CA ARG A 185 -3.82 -11.69 -11.30
C ARG A 185 -4.01 -12.15 -12.74
N SER A 186 -3.02 -12.82 -13.31
CA SER A 186 -3.07 -13.31 -14.70
C SER A 186 -4.16 -14.36 -14.91
N ARG A 187 -4.38 -15.25 -13.92
CA ARG A 187 -5.43 -16.28 -13.96
C ARG A 187 -6.83 -15.71 -13.79
N LYS A 188 -7.03 -14.84 -12.80
CA LYS A 188 -8.36 -14.30 -12.43
C LYS A 188 -8.82 -13.16 -13.34
N TRP A 189 -7.91 -12.32 -13.82
CA TRP A 189 -8.27 -11.08 -14.54
C TRP A 189 -7.92 -11.13 -16.04
N GLY A 190 -7.35 -12.25 -16.50
CA GLY A 190 -7.15 -12.57 -17.92
C GLY A 190 -6.02 -11.79 -18.60
N LYS A 191 -5.51 -12.35 -19.71
CA LYS A 191 -4.61 -11.66 -20.65
C LYS A 191 -5.42 -10.59 -21.40
N SER A 192 -5.61 -9.42 -20.81
CA SER A 192 -6.08 -8.26 -21.58
C SER A 192 -5.00 -7.90 -22.61
N ASN A 193 -5.10 -8.48 -23.81
CA ASN A 193 -4.27 -8.19 -24.98
C ASN A 193 -4.37 -6.72 -25.46
N THR A 194 -5.18 -5.89 -24.82
CA THR A 194 -5.16 -4.44 -25.01
C THR A 194 -4.20 -3.84 -24.00
N GLN A 195 -3.11 -3.29 -24.53
CA GLN A 195 -2.17 -2.37 -23.89
C GLN A 195 -2.83 -1.63 -22.71
N GLN A 196 -2.69 -2.17 -21.50
CA GLN A 196 -2.90 -1.38 -20.29
C GLN A 196 -1.74 -0.40 -20.28
N THR A 197 -2.00 0.84 -20.67
CA THR A 197 -1.00 1.91 -20.67
C THR A 197 -0.39 1.96 -19.26
N PRO A 198 0.92 1.70 -19.09
CA PRO A 198 1.53 1.78 -17.78
C PRO A 198 1.51 3.25 -17.35
N LEU A 199 0.71 3.59 -16.33
CA LEU A 199 0.85 4.90 -15.69
C LEU A 199 2.11 4.87 -14.83
N LYS A 200 3.10 5.66 -15.23
CA LYS A 200 4.34 5.90 -14.50
C LYS A 200 4.04 6.43 -13.09
N GLY A 201 4.71 5.89 -12.08
CA GLY A 201 4.96 6.60 -10.82
C GLY A 201 4.61 5.88 -9.51
N LYS A 202 3.71 4.88 -9.50
CA LYS A 202 3.29 4.24 -8.24
C LYS A 202 3.11 2.72 -8.24
N ALA A 203 3.03 2.07 -9.41
CA ALA A 203 3.41 0.66 -9.47
C ALA A 203 4.93 0.56 -9.22
N THR A 204 5.40 -0.56 -8.68
CA THR A 204 6.84 -0.82 -8.61
C THR A 204 7.43 -0.54 -10.00
N PRO A 205 8.30 0.48 -10.16
CA PRO A 205 8.69 0.90 -11.49
C PRO A 205 9.39 -0.26 -12.20
N SER A 206 8.85 -0.72 -13.33
CA SER A 206 9.77 -1.26 -14.35
C SER A 206 10.45 -0.01 -14.91
N LYS A 207 11.49 0.48 -14.23
CA LYS A 207 12.38 1.46 -14.85
C LYS A 207 12.87 0.77 -16.12
N GLY A 208 12.38 1.21 -17.28
CA GLY A 208 12.80 0.64 -18.54
C GLY A 208 14.28 0.90 -18.70
N LYS A 209 15.14 -0.09 -18.47
CA LYS A 209 16.61 -0.03 -18.64
C LYS A 209 17.29 1.28 -18.19
N GLU A 210 16.71 2.05 -17.26
CA GLU A 210 17.46 3.13 -16.61
C GLU A 210 18.44 2.41 -15.71
N LYS A 211 19.73 2.63 -15.97
CA LYS A 211 20.83 2.11 -15.15
C LYS A 211 20.47 2.35 -13.69
N ILE A 212 20.19 1.27 -12.97
CA ILE A 212 20.15 1.30 -11.51
C ILE A 212 21.49 1.91 -11.12
N GLU A 213 21.44 3.00 -10.34
CA GLU A 213 22.66 3.60 -9.81
C GLU A 213 23.44 2.46 -9.15
N THR A 214 24.68 2.27 -9.59
CA THR A 214 25.50 1.10 -9.22
C THR A 214 25.79 1.04 -7.71
N ILE A 215 25.42 2.07 -6.95
CA ILE A 215 25.59 2.17 -5.51
C ILE A 215 24.34 2.87 -4.95
N LEU A 216 23.35 2.09 -4.49
CA LEU A 216 22.26 2.62 -3.67
C LEU A 216 22.78 2.88 -2.25
N PRO A 217 22.29 3.93 -1.57
CA PRO A 217 22.67 4.17 -0.18
C PRO A 217 22.14 3.05 0.72
N LEU A 218 22.91 2.66 1.75
CA LEU A 218 22.49 1.66 2.74
C LEU A 218 21.17 2.04 3.42
N VAL A 219 21.00 3.33 3.74
CA VAL A 219 19.74 3.89 4.22
C VAL A 219 19.40 5.08 3.32
N PRO A 220 18.25 5.06 2.62
CA PRO A 220 17.84 6.15 1.75
C PRO A 220 17.46 7.38 2.58
N SER A 221 17.38 8.53 1.91
CA SER A 221 16.76 9.73 2.48
C SER A 221 15.26 9.50 2.71
N PRO A 222 14.64 10.16 3.70
CA PRO A 222 13.20 10.09 3.90
C PRO A 222 12.45 10.67 2.69
N VAL A 223 11.23 10.16 2.44
CA VAL A 223 10.41 10.58 1.28
C VAL A 223 10.04 12.06 1.29
N SER A 224 10.03 12.67 2.48
CA SER A 224 9.83 14.10 2.69
C SER A 224 10.62 14.56 3.91
N PRO A 225 10.96 15.87 4.00
CA PRO A 225 11.66 16.40 5.16
C PRO A 225 10.91 16.10 6.45
N ASN A 226 11.63 15.64 7.47
CA ASN A 226 11.09 15.27 8.80
C ASN A 226 10.11 14.08 8.80
N SER A 227 10.05 13.30 7.74
CA SER A 227 9.26 12.07 7.70
C SER A 227 9.99 10.88 8.32
N ALA A 228 9.22 9.94 8.87
CA ALA A 228 9.67 8.61 9.29
C ALA A 228 9.50 7.55 8.20
N HIS A 229 9.09 7.97 7.00
CA HIS A 229 8.83 7.12 5.85
C HIS A 229 10.01 7.14 4.89
N PHE A 230 10.51 5.95 4.57
CA PHE A 230 11.64 5.67 3.69
C PHE A 230 11.22 4.71 2.58
N VAL A 231 11.85 4.81 1.42
CA VAL A 231 11.64 3.86 0.31
C VAL A 231 12.96 3.15 0.03
N PHE A 232 13.02 1.88 0.39
CA PHE A 232 14.16 1.03 0.10
C PHE A 232 13.92 0.28 -1.21
N HIS A 233 14.89 0.32 -2.10
CA HIS A 233 14.90 -0.47 -3.31
C HIS A 233 15.70 -1.76 -3.07
N GLY A 234 15.27 -2.86 -3.68
CA GLY A 234 16.03 -4.09 -3.59
C GLY A 234 17.36 -3.97 -4.33
N HIS A 235 18.33 -4.72 -3.84
CA HIS A 235 19.65 -4.89 -4.43
C HIS A 235 19.73 -6.23 -5.17
N PRO A 236 20.57 -6.34 -6.21
CA PRO A 236 21.01 -7.64 -6.71
C PRO A 236 21.53 -8.56 -5.60
N ALA A 237 21.41 -9.87 -5.81
CA ALA A 237 21.89 -10.86 -4.84
C ALA A 237 23.40 -10.66 -4.54
N GLY A 238 23.73 -10.51 -3.26
CA GLY A 238 25.11 -10.33 -2.80
C GLY A 238 25.71 -8.93 -2.97
N SER A 239 24.92 -7.92 -3.34
CA SER A 239 25.39 -6.55 -3.56
C SER A 239 24.93 -5.53 -2.50
N LEU A 240 24.71 -6.01 -1.27
CA LEU A 240 24.46 -5.16 -0.10
C LEU A 240 25.78 -4.85 0.62
#